data_AF-A0A9D6HNT9-F1
#
_entry.id   AF-A0A9D6HNT9-F1
#
_cell.length_a   1.000
_cell.length_b   1.000
_cell.length_c   1.000
_cell.angle_alpha   90.00
_cell.angle_beta   90.00
_cell.angle_gamma   90.00
#
_symmetry.space_group_name_H-M   'P 1'
#
loop_
_entity.id
_entity.type
_entity.pdbx_description
1 polymer ?
#
loop_
_entity_poly.entity_id
_entity_poly.type
_entity_poly.pdbx_seq_one_letter_code
_entity_poly.pdbx_strand_id
1 'polypeptide(L)'
;MRAERRLVVTVCPREPGVVVLPVEHCGRRRRLDARAVRAALEALVAARGLGDRVRVREACAGGCAADGPNVSVEIFAAPPPGARPDSVAVGWKTYVYSLPALDCLAAILDENLRASRRA
;
A
#
# COMPACT_ATOMS: atom_id res chain seq x y z
N MET A 1 10.92 2.21 21.83
CA MET A 1 10.65 2.89 20.54
C MET A 1 10.08 1.86 19.57
N ARG A 2 8.92 2.13 18.95
CA ARG A 2 8.44 1.29 17.85
C ARG A 2 9.39 1.51 16.68
N ALA A 3 9.96 0.44 16.11
CA ALA A 3 10.75 0.58 14.90
C ALA A 3 9.86 1.19 13.81
N GLU A 4 10.25 2.35 13.30
CA GLU A 4 9.56 2.97 12.18
C GLU A 4 9.65 2.05 10.97
N ARG A 5 8.56 1.97 10.20
CA ARG A 5 8.50 1.18 8.96
C ARG A 5 8.47 2.10 7.76
N ARG A 6 9.14 1.66 6.70
CA ARG A 6 9.02 2.20 5.35
C ARG A 6 8.32 1.19 4.47
N LEU A 7 7.52 1.66 3.52
CA LEU A 7 6.72 0.83 2.63
C LEU A 7 7.07 1.14 1.17
N VAL A 8 7.11 0.08 0.36
CA VAL A 8 6.98 0.21 -1.10
C VAL A 8 5.66 -0.43 -1.50
N VAL A 9 4.73 0.41 -1.94
CA VAL A 9 3.40 -0.01 -2.39
C VAL A 9 3.43 -0.12 -3.91
N THR A 10 3.17 -1.32 -4.43
CA THR A 10 3.20 -1.62 -5.86
C THR A 10 1.77 -1.85 -6.36
N VAL A 11 1.42 -1.15 -7.45
CA VAL A 11 0.15 -1.29 -8.14
C VAL A 11 0.43 -1.48 -9.64
N CYS A 12 -0.28 -2.41 -10.28
CA CYS A 12 -0.16 -2.61 -11.73
C CYS A 12 -1.24 -1.78 -12.47
N PRO A 13 -0.92 -0.64 -13.10
CA PRO A 13 -1.92 0.25 -13.71
C PRO A 13 -2.64 -0.34 -14.92
N ARG A 14 -2.16 -1.49 -15.43
CA ARG A 14 -2.71 -2.21 -16.59
C ARG A 14 -3.58 -3.39 -16.20
N GLU A 15 -3.71 -3.67 -14.91
CA GLU A 15 -4.53 -4.77 -14.43
C GLU A 15 -6.02 -4.48 -14.68
N PRO A 16 -6.76 -5.42 -15.30
CA PRO A 16 -8.20 -5.25 -15.50
C PRO A 16 -8.95 -5.33 -14.18
N GLY A 17 -10.20 -4.86 -14.18
CA GLY A 17 -11.09 -4.94 -13.03
C GLY A 17 -11.26 -3.61 -12.29
N VAL A 18 -12.25 -3.60 -11.40
CA VAL A 18 -12.67 -2.44 -10.63
C VAL A 18 -13.11 -2.89 -9.25
N VAL A 19 -12.66 -2.18 -8.22
CA VAL A 19 -13.14 -2.35 -6.85
C VAL A 19 -14.00 -1.17 -6.41
N VAL A 20 -14.94 -1.41 -5.51
CA VAL A 20 -15.80 -0.36 -4.96
C VAL A 20 -15.55 -0.25 -3.47
N LEU A 21 -14.83 0.78 -3.05
CA LEU A 21 -14.53 1.05 -1.64
C LEU A 21 -14.27 2.54 -1.41
N PRO A 22 -14.34 3.03 -0.17
CA PRO A 22 -13.90 4.37 0.18
C PRO A 22 -12.38 4.52 0.06
N VAL A 23 -11.90 5.72 -0.25
CA VAL A 23 -10.45 6.02 -0.19
C VAL A 23 -10.00 6.17 1.27
N GLU A 24 -10.80 6.89 2.06
CA GLU A 24 -10.55 7.15 3.49
C GLU A 24 -11.65 6.56 4.37
N HIS A 25 -11.35 6.42 5.65
CA HIS A 25 -12.29 5.91 6.65
C HIS A 25 -13.56 6.77 6.70
N CYS A 26 -14.72 6.14 6.81
CA CYS A 26 -16.05 6.77 6.72
C CYS A 26 -16.31 7.56 5.42
N GLY A 27 -15.45 7.45 4.41
CA GLY A 27 -15.61 8.14 3.12
C GLY A 27 -16.68 7.51 2.23
N ARG A 28 -17.06 8.23 1.16
CA ARG A 28 -17.99 7.71 0.15
C ARG A 28 -17.30 6.61 -0.68
N ARG A 29 -17.97 5.45 -0.79
CA ARG A 29 -17.57 4.37 -1.70
C ARG A 29 -17.53 4.87 -3.13
N ARG A 30 -16.47 4.52 -3.87
CA ARG A 30 -16.31 4.87 -5.29
C ARG A 30 -15.69 3.71 -6.04
N ARG A 31 -15.97 3.65 -7.35
CA ARG A 31 -15.33 2.71 -8.27
C ARG A 31 -13.88 3.12 -8.48
N LEU A 32 -12.95 2.20 -8.28
CA LEU A 32 -11.52 2.39 -8.48
C LEU A 32 -10.98 1.27 -9.36
N ASP A 33 -10.50 1.62 -10.56
CA ASP A 33 -9.61 0.76 -11.32
C ASP A 33 -8.17 0.87 -10.77
N ALA A 34 -7.23 0.13 -11.35
CA ALA A 34 -5.85 0.15 -10.90
C ALA A 34 -5.18 1.54 -10.93
N ARG A 35 -5.51 2.37 -11.92
CA ARG A 35 -4.96 3.74 -12.02
C ARG A 35 -5.53 4.63 -10.92
N ALA A 36 -6.83 4.53 -10.66
CA ALA A 36 -7.51 5.26 -9.61
C ALA A 36 -7.04 4.82 -8.22
N VAL A 37 -6.77 3.52 -8.01
CA VAL A 37 -6.14 3.00 -6.78
C VAL A 37 -4.76 3.62 -6.58
N ARG A 38 -3.90 3.60 -7.60
CA ARG A 38 -2.56 4.21 -7.52
C ARG A 38 -2.63 5.70 -7.19
N ALA A 39 -3.42 6.46 -7.94
CA ALA A 39 -3.55 7.91 -7.76
C ALA A 39 -4.10 8.25 -6.36
N ALA A 40 -5.06 7.48 -5.86
CA ALA A 40 -5.60 7.65 -4.53
C ALA A 40 -4.55 7.35 -3.44
N LEU A 41 -3.73 6.32 -3.60
CA LEU A 41 -2.62 6.02 -2.68
C LEU A 41 -1.56 7.13 -2.69
N GLU A 42 -1.19 7.65 -3.86
CA GLU A 42 -0.24 8.78 -3.98
C GLU A 42 -0.79 10.04 -3.30
N ALA A 43 -2.07 10.34 -3.50
CA ALA A 43 -2.74 11.46 -2.85
C ALA A 43 -2.79 11.28 -1.32
N LEU A 44 -3.06 10.08 -0.82
CA LEU A 44 -3.04 9.77 0.62
C LEU A 44 -1.64 9.95 1.21
N VAL A 45 -0.60 9.49 0.51
CA VAL A 45 0.79 9.65 0.95
C VAL A 45 1.16 11.13 1.03
N ALA A 46 0.82 11.92 0.01
CA ALA A 46 1.07 13.35 -0.02
C ALA A 46 0.30 14.09 1.09
N ALA A 47 -1.02 13.85 1.21
CA ALA A 47 -1.88 14.51 2.18
C ALA A 47 -1.46 14.23 3.64
N ARG A 48 -0.89 13.05 3.90
CA ARG A 48 -0.42 12.63 5.23
C ARG A 48 1.07 12.92 5.49
N GLY A 49 1.78 13.53 4.54
CA GLY A 49 3.22 13.80 4.66
C GLY A 49 4.08 12.53 4.79
N LEU A 50 3.68 11.43 4.17
CA LEU A 50 4.32 10.12 4.31
C LEU A 50 5.42 9.84 3.27
N GLY A 51 5.80 10.82 2.45
CA GLY A 51 6.70 10.63 1.29
C GLY A 51 8.06 10.01 1.62
N ASP A 52 8.62 10.28 2.79
CA ASP A 52 9.91 9.71 3.22
C ASP A 52 9.80 8.22 3.60
N ARG A 53 8.58 7.79 3.95
CA ARG A 53 8.27 6.47 4.49
C ARG A 53 7.55 5.59 3.50
N VAL A 54 6.74 6.13 2.60
CA VAL A 54 5.91 5.36 1.68
C VAL A 54 6.22 5.81 0.26
N ARG A 55 6.62 4.85 -0.57
CA ARG A 55 6.76 5.05 -2.01
C ARG A 55 5.72 4.21 -2.74
N VAL A 56 4.95 4.84 -3.62
CA VAL A 56 4.07 4.14 -4.55
C VAL A 56 4.82 3.94 -5.87
N ARG A 57 4.79 2.73 -6.44
CA ARG A 57 5.43 2.43 -7.73
C ARG A 57 4.54 1.62 -8.65
N GLU A 58 4.84 1.68 -9.94
CA GLU A 58 4.21 0.87 -10.97
C GLU A 58 5.06 -0.36 -11.26
N ALA A 59 4.50 -1.54 -11.01
CA ALA A 59 5.06 -2.84 -11.39
C ALA A 59 3.97 -3.91 -11.26
N CYS A 60 4.31 -5.16 -11.60
CA CYS A 60 3.43 -6.30 -11.32
C CYS A 60 3.32 -6.48 -9.80
N ALA A 61 2.10 -6.36 -9.24
CA ALA A 61 1.83 -6.62 -7.84
C ALA A 61 1.78 -8.14 -7.51
N GLY A 62 1.81 -9.00 -8.54
CA GLY A 62 1.50 -10.42 -8.41
C GLY A 62 0.00 -10.67 -8.37
N GLY A 63 -0.42 -11.94 -8.49
CA GLY A 63 -1.85 -12.29 -8.49
C GLY A 63 -2.55 -12.05 -9.82
N CYS A 64 -1.85 -12.05 -10.95
CA CYS A 64 -2.40 -11.79 -12.29
C CYS A 64 -3.36 -12.86 -12.84
N ALA A 65 -3.83 -13.79 -12.00
CA ALA A 65 -4.63 -14.94 -12.44
C ALA A 65 -6.13 -14.63 -12.60
N ALA A 66 -6.59 -13.46 -12.14
CA ALA A 66 -7.97 -12.98 -12.26
C ALA A 66 -8.01 -11.44 -12.22
N ASP A 67 -9.21 -10.88 -12.33
CA ASP A 67 -9.43 -9.43 -12.35
C ASP A 67 -8.98 -8.76 -11.04
N GLY A 68 -8.14 -7.74 -11.15
CA GLY A 68 -7.72 -6.89 -10.04
C GLY A 68 -8.66 -5.70 -9.81
N PRO A 69 -8.15 -4.55 -9.34
CA PRO A 69 -6.75 -4.26 -9.02
C PRO A 69 -6.19 -5.01 -7.80
N ASN A 70 -4.93 -5.40 -7.89
CA ASN A 70 -4.15 -5.96 -6.80
C ASN A 70 -3.10 -4.95 -6.30
N VAL A 71 -2.79 -5.02 -5.01
CA VAL A 71 -1.79 -4.14 -4.37
C VAL A 71 -0.80 -4.99 -3.59
N SER A 72 0.49 -4.84 -3.86
CA SER A 72 1.56 -5.45 -3.07
C SER A 72 2.23 -4.41 -2.20
N VAL A 73 2.54 -4.77 -0.96
CA VAL A 73 3.20 -3.91 0.03
C VAL A 73 4.45 -4.63 0.51
N GLU A 74 5.61 -4.09 0.16
CA GLU A 74 6.89 -4.50 0.75
C GLU A 74 7.16 -3.63 1.97
N ILE A 75 7.53 -4.26 3.08
CA ILE A 75 7.74 -3.60 4.38
C ILE A 75 9.24 -3.63 4.69
N PHE A 76 9.82 -2.47 4.94
CA PHE A 76 11.21 -2.30 5.33
C PHE A 76 11.28 -1.72 6.74
N ALA A 77 12.29 -2.12 7.50
CA ALA A 77 12.65 -1.41 8.72
C ALA A 77 13.19 -0.01 8.35
N ALA A 78 12.94 0.99 9.18
CA ALA A 78 13.62 2.27 9.04
C ALA A 78 15.13 2.06 9.23
N PRO A 79 15.96 2.56 8.30
CA PRO A 79 17.40 2.46 8.43
C PRO A 79 17.86 3.29 9.64
N PRO A 80 18.85 2.82 10.41
CA PRO A 80 19.54 3.67 11.39
C PRO A 80 20.10 4.93 10.73
N PRO A 81 20.24 6.06 11.46
CA PRO A 81 20.89 7.24 10.94
C PRO A 81 22.28 6.90 10.37
N GLY A 82 22.53 7.28 9.11
CA GLY A 82 23.80 7.03 8.42
C GLY A 82 23.97 5.63 7.81
N ALA A 83 22.98 4.73 7.95
CA ALA A 83 23.03 3.43 7.27
C ALA A 83 22.79 3.58 5.76
N ARG A 84 23.42 2.68 4.99
CA ARG A 84 23.25 2.64 3.53
C ARG A 84 21.81 2.29 3.15
N PRO A 85 21.32 2.76 1.99
CA PRO A 85 19.93 2.58 1.57
C PRO A 85 19.59 1.18 1.04
N ASP A 86 20.56 0.26 0.96
CA ASP A 86 20.34 -1.15 0.66
C ASP A 86 19.64 -1.83 1.85
N SER A 87 18.32 -1.88 1.77
CA SER A 87 17.47 -2.48 2.79
C SER A 87 16.80 -3.73 2.25
N VAL A 88 16.80 -4.81 3.04
CA VAL A 88 16.04 -6.02 2.77
C VAL A 88 14.62 -5.83 3.31
N ALA A 89 13.61 -6.25 2.53
CA ALA A 89 12.24 -6.26 3.01
C ALA A 89 12.13 -7.22 4.20
N VAL A 90 11.62 -6.73 5.32
CA VAL A 90 11.38 -7.51 6.55
C VAL A 90 10.00 -8.16 6.58
N GLY A 91 9.17 -7.87 5.57
CA GLY A 91 7.87 -8.49 5.37
C GLY A 91 7.23 -8.07 4.05
N TRP A 92 6.19 -8.80 3.65
CA TRP A 92 5.36 -8.45 2.51
C TRP A 92 3.88 -8.65 2.84
N LYS A 93 3.00 -8.01 2.07
CA LYS A 93 1.57 -8.33 2.05
C LYS A 93 1.02 -8.00 0.67
N THR A 94 0.35 -8.97 0.03
CA THR A 94 -0.32 -8.74 -1.25
C THR A 94 -1.82 -8.86 -1.05
N TYR A 95 -2.53 -7.78 -1.36
CA TYR A 95 -3.98 -7.70 -1.38
C TYR A 95 -4.47 -8.20 -2.75
N VAL A 96 -4.41 -9.52 -2.94
CA VAL A 96 -4.94 -10.19 -4.14
C VAL A 96 -6.43 -10.40 -3.95
N TYR A 97 -7.26 -9.77 -4.80
CA TYR A 97 -8.74 -9.83 -4.77
C TYR A 97 -9.42 -9.44 -3.43
N SER A 98 -8.64 -8.96 -2.47
CA SER A 98 -9.10 -8.67 -1.10
C SER A 98 -9.32 -7.19 -0.83
N LEU A 99 -8.99 -6.31 -1.80
CA LEU A 99 -9.28 -4.87 -1.67
C LEU A 99 -10.75 -4.57 -1.35
N PRO A 100 -11.76 -5.22 -1.96
CA PRO A 100 -13.17 -4.92 -1.64
C PRO A 100 -13.57 -5.22 -0.19
N ALA A 101 -12.82 -6.08 0.49
CA ALA A 101 -13.05 -6.45 1.89
C ALA A 101 -12.43 -5.45 2.89
N LEU A 102 -11.66 -4.47 2.41
CA LEU A 102 -11.12 -3.41 3.26
C LEU A 102 -12.20 -2.37 3.57
N ASP A 103 -12.13 -1.81 4.77
CA ASP A 103 -12.98 -0.69 5.17
C ASP A 103 -12.76 0.54 4.27
N CYS A 104 -11.50 0.78 3.88
CA CYS A 104 -11.08 1.83 2.97
C CYS A 104 -9.67 1.58 2.43
N LEU A 105 -9.29 2.27 1.36
CA LEU A 105 -7.97 2.13 0.75
C LEU A 105 -6.84 2.58 1.70
N ALA A 106 -7.08 3.59 2.53
CA ALA A 106 -6.14 4.06 3.54
C ALA A 106 -5.74 2.98 4.56
N ALA A 107 -6.59 1.97 4.79
CA ALA A 107 -6.28 0.85 5.68
C ALA A 107 -5.00 0.11 5.27
N ILE A 108 -4.68 0.07 3.97
CA ILE A 108 -3.40 -0.49 3.47
C ILE A 108 -2.22 0.22 4.11
N LEU A 109 -2.23 1.55 4.18
CA LEU A 109 -1.14 2.31 4.79
C LEU A 109 -1.13 2.12 6.31
N ASP A 110 -2.31 2.21 6.93
CA ASP A 110 -2.45 2.18 8.39
C ASP A 110 -2.04 0.83 9.00
N GLU A 111 -2.45 -0.28 8.38
CA GLU A 111 -2.10 -1.64 8.80
C GLU A 111 -0.61 -1.91 8.69
N ASN A 112 0.02 -1.48 7.59
CA ASN A 112 1.40 -1.85 7.28
C ASN A 112 2.43 -0.90 7.93
N LEU A 113 2.07 0.38 8.16
CA LEU A 113 2.93 1.34 8.88
C LEU A 113 2.98 1.08 10.39
N ARG A 114 1.94 0.49 10.99
CA ARG A 114 1.93 0.15 12.41
C ARG A 114 2.88 -1.02 12.67
N ALA A 115 3.99 -0.77 13.37
CA ALA A 115 4.82 -1.86 13.90
C ALA A 115 3.92 -2.87 14.63
N SER A 116 3.92 -4.13 14.18
CA SER A 116 3.27 -5.22 14.90
C SER A 116 3.73 -5.13 16.33
N ARG A 117 2.80 -5.07 17.29
CA ARG A 117 3.12 -5.43 18.67
C ARG A 117 3.77 -6.81 18.53
N ARG A 118 5.05 -6.95 18.91
CA ARG A 118 5.56 -8.27 19.27
C ARG A 118 4.55 -8.77 20.31
N ALA A 119 3.80 -9.80 19.94
CA ALA A 119 3.14 -10.64 20.92
C ALA A 119 4.23 -11.39 21.69
#